data_AF-A0A9P7BPN7-F1
#
_entry.id   AF-A0A9P7BPN7-F1
#
_cell.length_a   1.000
_cell.length_b   1.000
_cell.length_c   1.000
_cell.angle_alpha   90.00
_cell.angle_beta   90.00
_cell.angle_gamma   90.00
#
_symmetry.space_group_name_H-M   'P 1'
#
loop_
_entity.id
_entity.type
_entity.pdbx_description
1 polymer ?
#
loop_
_entity_poly.entity_id
_entity_poly.type
_entity_poly.pdbx_seq_one_letter_code
_entity_poly.pdbx_strand_id
1 'polypeptide(L)'
;MEQNKHFYLRQTQKGLYIDVEGNSNSVDAYVVLKNKTDNDWEGKQVWYFDEKEQIVNVQSGKVIGFLNHDPNHSNHYTLVQKENKQNPEFQWVYDKDKKNIHSKKLGSAYDFVPHLGDAFDGAKICMEAGGSTPGPSQYFEVVYKDN
;
A
#
# COMPACT_ATOMS: atom_id res chain seq x y z
N MET A 1 -3.12 -11.52 -10.09
CA MET A 1 -2.12 -10.54 -10.56
C MET A 1 -0.94 -11.28 -11.14
N GLU A 2 -0.25 -10.69 -12.11
CA GLU A 2 1.02 -11.23 -12.62
C GLU A 2 2.10 -11.08 -11.55
N GLN A 3 2.65 -12.20 -11.08
CA GLN A 3 3.75 -12.22 -10.11
C GLN A 3 5.02 -11.62 -10.72
N ASN A 4 5.83 -10.95 -9.89
CA ASN A 4 7.11 -10.34 -10.27
C ASN A 4 7.04 -9.29 -11.39
N LYS A 5 5.83 -8.83 -11.75
CA LYS A 5 5.65 -7.73 -12.69
C LYS A 5 5.57 -6.41 -11.93
N HIS A 6 6.37 -5.46 -12.36
CA HIS A 6 6.42 -4.13 -11.76
C HIS A 6 5.15 -3.34 -12.04
N PHE A 7 4.64 -2.67 -11.02
CA PHE A 7 3.46 -1.80 -11.12
C PHE A 7 3.55 -0.63 -10.15
N TYR A 8 2.69 0.34 -10.39
CA TYR A 8 2.30 1.36 -9.43
C TYR A 8 0.92 1.02 -8.85
N LEU A 9 0.69 1.39 -7.59
CA LEU A 9 -0.63 1.36 -6.97
C LEU A 9 -1.18 2.79 -6.97
N ARG A 10 -2.15 3.05 -7.84
CA ARG A 10 -2.73 4.37 -8.04
C ARG A 10 -4.05 4.50 -7.29
N GLN A 11 -4.11 5.40 -6.33
CA GLN A 11 -5.36 5.85 -5.73
C GLN A 11 -6.16 6.66 -6.75
N THR A 12 -7.40 6.25 -7.02
CA THR A 12 -8.13 6.73 -8.20
C THR A 12 -8.79 8.09 -8.04
N GLN A 13 -9.19 8.48 -6.81
CA GLN A 13 -9.89 9.75 -6.56
C GLN A 13 -9.03 10.97 -6.85
N LYS A 14 -7.73 10.90 -6.53
CA LYS A 14 -6.77 11.99 -6.73
C LYS A 14 -5.69 11.66 -7.75
N GLY A 15 -5.62 10.41 -8.20
CA GLY A 15 -4.58 9.95 -9.12
C GLY A 15 -3.19 9.90 -8.50
N LEU A 16 -3.11 9.77 -7.17
CA LEU A 16 -1.86 9.67 -6.42
C LEU A 16 -1.39 8.21 -6.37
N TYR A 17 -0.12 8.01 -6.06
CA TYR A 17 0.54 6.72 -6.09
C TYR A 17 1.07 6.35 -4.72
N ILE A 18 1.05 5.06 -4.40
CA ILE A 18 1.68 4.54 -3.18
C ILE A 18 3.19 4.69 -3.29
N ASP A 19 3.76 5.27 -2.24
CA ASP A 19 5.16 5.67 -2.09
C ASP A 19 5.62 5.34 -0.65
N VAL A 20 6.90 5.50 -0.37
CA VAL A 20 7.51 5.42 0.95
C VAL A 20 7.90 6.81 1.44
N GLU A 21 7.43 7.19 2.63
CA GLU A 21 7.67 8.51 3.21
C GLU A 21 9.17 8.87 3.24
N GLY A 22 9.47 10.09 2.77
CA GLY A 22 10.82 10.62 2.76
C GLY A 22 11.81 9.81 1.92
N ASN A 23 11.32 8.97 0.99
CA ASN A 23 12.16 8.08 0.20
C ASN A 23 13.01 7.12 1.08
N SER A 24 12.49 6.76 2.27
CA SER A 24 13.25 6.04 3.27
C SER A 24 13.50 4.57 2.92
N ASN A 25 14.70 4.07 3.22
CA ASN A 25 15.02 2.65 3.16
C ASN A 25 14.81 1.93 4.50
N SER A 26 14.37 2.64 5.54
CA SER A 26 14.25 2.07 6.88
C SER A 26 13.04 1.17 7.03
N VAL A 27 13.17 0.17 7.90
CA VAL A 27 12.01 -0.52 8.48
C VAL A 27 11.17 0.51 9.24
N ASP A 28 9.86 0.29 9.23
CA ASP A 28 8.85 1.15 9.84
C ASP A 28 8.70 2.54 9.21
N ALA A 29 9.34 2.79 8.06
CA ALA A 29 9.02 3.94 7.23
C ALA A 29 7.57 3.86 6.73
N TYR A 30 6.82 4.95 6.84
CA TYR A 30 5.41 4.99 6.47
C TYR A 30 5.19 4.80 4.98
N VAL A 31 4.12 4.10 4.65
CA VAL A 31 3.59 4.04 3.28
C VAL A 31 2.62 5.21 3.10
N VAL A 32 2.80 5.98 2.04
CA VAL A 32 2.06 7.25 1.81
C VAL A 32 1.54 7.36 0.38
N LEU A 33 0.65 8.32 0.14
CA LEU A 33 0.27 8.76 -1.21
C LEU A 33 1.12 9.94 -1.67
N LYS A 34 1.60 9.89 -2.91
CA LYS A 34 2.35 10.97 -3.56
C LYS A 34 1.97 11.17 -5.02
N ASN A 35 2.27 12.36 -5.55
CA ASN A 35 2.26 12.56 -6.99
C ASN A 35 3.27 11.62 -7.65
N LYS A 36 2.99 11.18 -8.88
CA LYS A 36 3.96 10.39 -9.62
C LYS A 36 5.26 11.17 -9.80
N THR A 37 6.39 10.55 -9.50
CA THR A 37 7.71 11.13 -9.79
C THR A 37 8.23 10.65 -11.15
N ASP A 38 9.06 11.49 -11.78
CA ASP A 38 9.75 11.17 -13.03
C ASP A 38 10.79 10.07 -12.81
N ASN A 39 11.60 10.21 -11.75
CA ASN A 39 12.48 9.15 -11.26
C ASN A 39 11.74 8.31 -10.21
N ASP A 40 10.83 7.45 -10.69
CA ASP A 40 9.96 6.65 -9.83
C ASP A 40 10.65 5.53 -9.07
N TRP A 41 11.79 5.05 -9.56
CA TRP A 41 12.66 4.14 -8.82
C TRP A 41 13.18 4.81 -7.57
N GLU A 42 13.73 6.02 -7.68
CA GLU A 42 14.13 6.83 -6.53
C GLU A 42 12.94 7.33 -5.73
N GLY A 43 11.76 7.47 -6.33
CA GLY A 43 10.53 7.75 -5.59
C GLY A 43 9.99 6.53 -4.84
N LYS A 44 10.59 5.33 -4.94
CA LYS A 44 10.05 4.10 -4.34
C LYS A 44 8.58 3.83 -4.68
N GLN A 45 8.10 4.30 -5.84
CA GLN A 45 6.69 4.16 -6.25
C GLN A 45 6.40 2.86 -7.00
N VAL A 46 7.45 2.05 -7.23
CA VAL A 46 7.35 0.82 -8.00
C VAL A 46 7.36 -0.39 -7.08
N TRP A 47 6.36 -1.23 -7.26
CA TRP A 47 6.07 -2.39 -6.43
C TRP A 47 5.87 -3.64 -7.30
N TYR A 48 5.96 -4.82 -6.70
CA TYR A 48 5.53 -6.07 -7.31
C TYR A 48 4.87 -6.99 -6.28
N PHE A 49 4.07 -7.95 -6.75
CA PHE A 49 3.62 -9.07 -5.93
C PHE A 49 4.62 -10.20 -6.05
N ASP A 50 5.15 -10.66 -4.91
CA ASP A 50 6.00 -11.84 -4.87
C ASP A 50 5.20 -13.14 -4.90
N GLU A 51 5.90 -14.27 -4.86
CA GLU A 51 5.32 -15.62 -4.83
C GLU A 51 4.49 -15.92 -3.57
N LYS A 52 4.65 -15.12 -2.50
CA LYS A 52 3.91 -15.22 -1.25
C LYS A 52 2.78 -14.20 -1.16
N GLU A 53 2.45 -13.54 -2.26
CA GLU A 53 1.40 -12.51 -2.33
C GLU A 53 1.68 -11.32 -1.40
N GLN A 54 2.95 -11.03 -1.14
CA GLN A 54 3.39 -9.81 -0.46
C GLN A 54 3.64 -8.72 -1.50
N ILE A 55 3.38 -7.47 -1.13
CA ILE A 55 3.68 -6.31 -1.98
C ILE A 55 5.08 -5.85 -1.61
N VAL A 56 6.02 -6.00 -2.52
CA VAL A 56 7.44 -5.71 -2.32
C VAL A 56 7.83 -4.44 -3.07
N ASN A 57 8.51 -3.54 -2.39
CA ASN A 57 9.12 -2.37 -3.02
C ASN A 57 10.32 -2.80 -3.85
N VAL A 58 10.39 -2.38 -5.11
CA VAL A 58 11.49 -2.79 -5.99
C VAL A 58 12.83 -2.20 -5.55
N GLN A 59 12.85 -0.95 -5.07
CA GLN A 59 14.10 -0.29 -4.72
C GLN A 59 14.64 -0.74 -3.37
N SER A 60 13.78 -0.83 -2.34
CA SER A 60 14.21 -1.13 -0.97
C SER A 60 14.25 -2.63 -0.65
N GLY A 61 13.58 -3.47 -1.47
CA GLY A 61 13.38 -4.90 -1.23
C GLY A 61 12.46 -5.22 -0.04
N LYS A 62 11.86 -4.20 0.60
CA LYS A 62 10.98 -4.36 1.77
C LYS A 62 9.54 -4.59 1.35
N VAL A 63 8.76 -5.18 2.26
CA VAL A 63 7.35 -5.46 2.03
C VAL A 63 6.46 -4.41 2.68
N ILE A 64 5.27 -4.19 2.13
CA ILE A 64 4.21 -3.48 2.83
C ILE A 64 3.69 -4.38 3.96
N GLY A 65 3.86 -3.94 5.20
CA GLY A 65 3.24 -4.51 6.39
C GLY A 65 2.54 -3.42 7.18
N PHE A 66 2.28 -3.67 8.47
CA PHE A 66 1.60 -2.70 9.32
C PHE A 66 2.13 -2.69 10.76
N LEU A 67 1.82 -1.61 11.46
CA LEU A 67 1.93 -1.48 12.91
C LEU A 67 0.53 -1.63 13.54
N ASN A 68 0.41 -2.35 14.65
CA ASN A 68 -0.85 -2.53 15.40
C ASN A 68 -1.30 -1.27 16.17
N HIS A 69 -0.74 -0.10 15.87
CA HIS A 69 -0.91 1.10 16.67
C HIS A 69 -0.81 2.36 15.81
N ASP A 70 -1.96 2.96 15.51
CA ASP A 70 -2.04 4.39 15.22
C ASP A 70 -2.21 5.13 16.57
N PRO A 71 -1.26 6.01 16.97
CA PRO A 71 -1.34 6.74 18.24
C PRO A 71 -2.52 7.71 18.34
N ASN A 72 -3.16 8.06 17.22
CA ASN A 72 -4.22 9.06 17.18
C ASN A 72 -5.61 8.47 16.90
N HIS A 73 -5.70 7.20 16.49
CA HIS A 73 -6.98 6.54 16.17
C HIS A 73 -6.99 5.07 16.63
N SER A 74 -7.93 4.73 17.51
CA SER A 74 -8.20 3.33 17.84
C SER A 74 -8.76 2.59 16.61
N ASN A 75 -8.26 1.37 16.36
CA ASN A 75 -8.63 0.47 15.24
C ASN A 75 -7.99 0.72 13.87
N HIS A 76 -6.95 1.56 13.78
CA HIS A 76 -6.20 1.74 12.53
C HIS A 76 -4.84 1.02 12.59
N TYR A 77 -4.56 0.22 11.58
CA TYR A 77 -3.25 -0.38 11.37
C TYR A 77 -2.47 0.47 10.36
N THR A 78 -1.52 1.28 10.81
CA THR A 78 -0.76 2.11 9.87
C THR A 78 0.18 1.25 9.03
N LEU A 79 0.14 1.41 7.70
CA LEU A 79 0.99 0.69 6.78
C LEU A 79 2.41 1.26 6.77
N VAL A 80 3.38 0.36 6.83
CA VAL A 80 4.80 0.69 6.88
C VAL A 80 5.62 -0.33 6.09
N GLN A 81 6.85 0.02 5.77
CA GLN A 81 7.82 -0.95 5.28
C GLN A 81 8.22 -1.92 6.40
N LYS A 82 8.22 -3.22 6.11
CA LYS A 82 8.74 -4.26 6.99
C LYS A 82 9.84 -5.05 6.29
N GLU A 83 10.69 -5.68 7.10
CA GLU A 83 11.66 -6.63 6.58
C GLU A 83 10.96 -7.72 5.76
N ASN A 84 11.54 -8.08 4.62
CA ASN A 84 11.04 -9.16 3.78
C ASN A 84 11.43 -10.52 4.39
N LYS A 85 10.68 -10.93 5.42
CA LYS A 85 10.83 -12.21 6.11
C LYS A 85 9.70 -13.18 5.77
N GLN A 86 8.99 -12.96 4.65
CA GLN A 86 7.86 -13.80 4.23
C GLN A 86 6.79 -14.00 5.32
N ASN A 87 6.53 -12.96 6.13
CA ASN A 87 5.55 -13.03 7.19
C ASN A 87 4.12 -13.19 6.60
N PRO A 88 3.37 -14.26 6.93
CA PRO A 88 2.00 -14.47 6.46
C PRO A 88 1.01 -13.35 6.83
N GLU A 89 1.33 -12.52 7.83
CA GLU A 89 0.51 -11.37 8.17
C GLU A 89 0.54 -10.25 7.12
N PHE A 90 1.58 -10.20 6.29
CA PHE A 90 1.80 -9.17 5.28
C PHE A 90 1.50 -9.68 3.87
N GLN A 91 0.48 -10.53 3.77
CA GLN A 91 -0.06 -11.02 2.50
C GLN A 91 -1.30 -10.24 2.13
N TRP A 92 -1.40 -9.87 0.86
CA TRP A 92 -2.41 -8.95 0.37
C TRP A 92 -3.13 -9.52 -0.84
N VAL A 93 -4.42 -9.20 -0.96
CA VAL A 93 -5.24 -9.54 -2.11
C VAL A 93 -5.69 -8.25 -2.76
N TYR A 94 -5.42 -8.12 -4.07
CA TYR A 94 -6.05 -7.09 -4.89
C TYR A 94 -7.33 -7.65 -5.51
N ASP A 95 -8.46 -7.09 -5.12
CA ASP A 95 -9.75 -7.37 -5.76
C ASP A 95 -9.99 -6.31 -6.84
N LYS A 96 -9.88 -6.75 -8.09
CA LYS A 96 -9.98 -5.90 -9.28
C LYS A 96 -11.40 -5.35 -9.46
N ASP A 97 -12.42 -6.09 -9.05
CA ASP A 97 -13.81 -5.71 -9.24
C ASP A 97 -14.20 -4.60 -8.25
N LYS A 98 -13.70 -4.70 -7.01
CA LYS A 98 -13.88 -3.68 -5.97
C LYS A 98 -12.84 -2.56 -5.99
N LYS A 99 -11.76 -2.74 -6.77
CA LYS A 99 -10.61 -1.83 -6.84
C LYS A 99 -10.00 -1.58 -5.46
N ASN A 100 -9.88 -2.60 -4.61
CA ASN A 100 -9.29 -2.45 -3.27
C ASN A 100 -8.20 -3.49 -3.03
N ILE A 101 -7.41 -3.26 -1.99
CA ILE A 101 -6.37 -4.16 -1.51
C ILE A 101 -6.71 -4.48 -0.06
N HIS A 102 -6.90 -5.77 0.25
CA HIS A 102 -7.20 -6.23 1.59
C HIS A 102 -6.19 -7.23 2.13
N SER A 103 -6.14 -7.33 3.46
CA SER A 103 -5.40 -8.38 4.15
C SER A 103 -5.92 -9.77 3.78
N LYS A 104 -5.03 -10.66 3.37
CA LYS A 104 -5.38 -12.07 3.16
C LYS A 104 -5.74 -12.79 4.46
N LYS A 105 -5.07 -12.43 5.57
CA LYS A 105 -5.27 -13.05 6.89
C LYS A 105 -6.51 -12.52 7.61
N LEU A 106 -6.71 -11.20 7.61
CA LEU A 106 -7.82 -10.56 8.32
C LEU A 106 -9.11 -10.50 7.47
N GLY A 107 -8.99 -10.68 6.15
CA GLY A 107 -10.10 -10.72 5.21
C GLY A 107 -10.47 -9.37 4.62
N SER A 108 -11.48 -9.37 3.75
CA SER A 108 -11.92 -8.23 2.93
C SER A 108 -12.60 -7.09 3.70
N ALA A 109 -12.72 -7.19 5.02
CA ALA A 109 -13.11 -6.07 5.87
C ALA A 109 -11.92 -5.15 6.20
N TYR A 110 -10.68 -5.58 5.92
CA TYR A 110 -9.46 -4.86 6.28
C TYR A 110 -8.76 -4.38 5.02
N ASP A 111 -9.15 -3.20 4.57
CA ASP A 111 -8.74 -2.59 3.30
C ASP A 111 -7.72 -1.48 3.48
N PHE A 112 -6.91 -1.26 2.45
CA PHE A 112 -6.08 -0.06 2.33
C PHE A 112 -6.95 1.18 2.24
N VAL A 113 -6.66 2.16 3.08
CA VAL A 113 -7.36 3.44 3.11
C VAL A 113 -6.37 4.59 3.32
N PRO A 114 -6.54 5.72 2.63
CA PRO A 114 -5.81 6.94 2.98
C PRO A 114 -6.31 7.44 4.34
N HIS A 115 -5.38 7.77 5.24
CA HIS A 115 -5.70 8.35 6.53
C HIS A 115 -6.35 9.74 6.34
N LEU A 116 -7.63 9.88 6.73
CA LEU A 116 -8.49 11.04 6.40
C LEU A 116 -8.07 12.37 7.05
N GLY A 117 -7.13 12.35 7.98
CA GLY A 117 -6.60 13.55 8.66
C GLY A 117 -5.52 14.30 7.88
N ASP A 118 -4.93 13.69 6.85
CA ASP A 118 -3.84 14.27 6.09
C ASP A 118 -4.34 14.85 4.75
N ALA A 119 -3.67 15.88 4.23
CA ALA A 119 -3.83 16.25 2.83
C ALA A 119 -3.52 15.01 1.97
N PHE A 120 -4.31 14.74 0.92
CA PHE A 120 -4.17 13.52 0.11
C PHE A 120 -2.72 13.31 -0.39
N ASP A 121 -1.96 14.37 -0.69
CA ASP A 121 -0.51 14.29 -0.90
C ASP A 121 0.23 14.23 0.45
N GLY A 122 0.93 13.13 0.69
CA GLY A 122 1.60 12.82 1.95
C GLY A 122 0.73 12.02 2.91
N ALA A 123 -0.53 11.78 2.58
CA ALA A 123 -1.42 10.98 3.42
C ALA A 123 -0.84 9.58 3.63
N LYS A 124 -0.74 9.19 4.90
CA LYS A 124 -0.36 7.82 5.28
C LYS A 124 -1.46 6.86 4.84
N ILE A 125 -1.05 5.65 4.44
CA ILE A 125 -1.99 4.57 4.21
C ILE A 125 -2.17 3.81 5.52
N CYS A 126 -3.42 3.57 5.88
CA CYS A 126 -3.81 2.67 6.94
C CYS A 126 -4.53 1.45 6.37
N MET A 127 -4.65 0.43 7.19
CA MET A 127 -5.59 -0.65 7.02
C MET A 127 -6.67 -0.51 8.10
N GLU A 128 -7.91 -0.38 7.67
CA GLU A 128 -9.06 -0.13 8.55
C GLU A 128 -10.09 -1.25 8.42
N ALA A 129 -10.72 -1.58 9.55
CA ALA A 129 -11.91 -2.43 9.57
C ALA A 129 -13.12 -1.63 9.07
N GLY A 130 -13.45 -1.73 7.78
CA GLY A 130 -14.54 -1.01 7.13
C GLY A 130 -15.60 -1.95 6.54
N GLY A 131 -16.85 -1.49 6.45
CA GLY A 131 -17.99 -2.27 5.91
C GLY A 131 -17.76 -2.76 4.47
N SER A 132 -18.57 -3.74 4.04
CA SER A 132 -18.38 -4.60 2.85
C SER A 132 -18.13 -3.93 1.48
N THR A 133 -18.26 -2.60 1.40
CA THR A 133 -18.14 -1.82 0.16
C THR A 133 -17.22 -0.60 0.35
N PRO A 134 -16.01 -0.61 -0.24
CA PRO A 134 -15.12 0.55 -0.22
C PRO A 134 -15.72 1.74 -0.98
N GLY A 135 -15.47 2.95 -0.49
CA GLY A 135 -15.80 4.21 -1.15
C GLY A 135 -14.66 4.71 -2.07
N PRO A 136 -14.90 5.79 -2.84
CA PRO A 136 -13.94 6.28 -3.84
C PRO A 136 -12.54 6.61 -3.31
N SER A 137 -12.41 7.03 -2.05
CA SER A 137 -11.11 7.29 -1.42
C SER A 137 -10.28 6.02 -1.23
N GLN A 138 -10.91 4.86 -1.15
CA GLN A 138 -10.30 3.56 -0.88
C GLN A 138 -10.00 2.78 -2.17
N TYR A 139 -10.31 3.35 -3.34
CA TYR A 139 -10.09 2.70 -4.62
C TYR A 139 -8.65 2.86 -5.11
N PHE A 140 -7.99 1.72 -5.31
CA PHE A 140 -6.66 1.57 -5.88
C PHE A 140 -6.72 0.79 -7.20
N GLU A 141 -5.91 1.21 -8.16
CA GLU A 141 -5.69 0.51 -9.43
C GLU A 141 -4.23 0.10 -9.56
N VAL A 142 -4.02 -1.13 -10.00
CA VAL A 142 -2.70 -1.62 -10.42
C VAL A 142 -2.43 -1.08 -11.83
N VAL A 143 -1.43 -0.20 -11.94
CA VAL A 143 -0.94 0.32 -13.22
C VAL A 143 0.40 -0.34 -13.52
N TYR A 144 0.43 -1.28 -14.46
CA TYR A 144 1.67 -1.96 -14.81
C TYR A 144 2.69 -0.98 -15.40
N LYS A 145 3.94 -1.10 -14.94
CA LYS A 145 5.08 -0.36 -15.47
C LYS A 145 5.63 -1.16 -16.65
N ASP A 146 5.76 -0.51 -17.80
CA ASP A 146 6.46 -1.10 -18.95
C ASP A 146 7.96 -1.20 -18.60
N ASN A 147 8.58 -2.34 -18.93
CA ASN A 147 9.99 -2.61 -18.65
C ASN A 147 10.92 -1.68 -19.42
#